data_AF-A0A7S4QJW3-F1
#
_entry.id   AF-A0A7S4QJW3-F1
#
_cell.length_a   1.000
_cell.length_b   1.000
_cell.length_c   1.000
_cell.angle_alpha   90.00
_cell.angle_beta   90.00
_cell.angle_gamma   90.00
#
_symmetry.space_group_name_H-M   'P 1'
#
loop_
_entity.id
_entity.type
_entity.pdbx_description
1 polymer ?
#
loop_
_entity_poly.entity_id
_entity_poly.type
_entity_poly.pdbx_seq_one_letter_code
_entity_poly.pdbx_strand_id
1 'polypeptide(L)'
;MKTPIDQKMIFRRVPVIAITVIAAFFAGTNGQDIATPLPPHTLSPPTKEFCSSNTLGDDTYLSFFEPCEFIFYDSTVKPDQFSCGGLDDNDAVVIKKQKRKVIWWPDSCVAGGPRCYDLIENPHLSNYTFYENTEYAMDFPSNAKVVSVDCSADFEKAQELADSLPVESMTFVIALFFLSVVACVIVGICCCCGACCDRRRDRRLDSYQMVANKQYHGPPVVATKLNTANTVPAYQAVV
;
A
#
# COMPACT_ATOMS: atom_id res chain seq x y z
N MET A 1 13.85 7.30 -19.95
CA MET A 1 14.65 7.43 -18.72
C MET A 1 13.77 7.05 -17.54
N LYS A 2 13.98 5.87 -16.92
CA LYS A 2 13.25 5.43 -15.73
C LYS A 2 13.86 6.12 -14.51
N THR A 3 13.09 6.94 -13.80
CA THR A 3 13.46 7.42 -12.47
C THR A 3 13.23 6.27 -11.47
N PRO A 4 14.24 5.86 -10.69
CA PRO A 4 14.03 4.86 -9.65
C PRO A 4 13.13 5.45 -8.57
N ILE A 5 11.95 4.87 -8.39
CA ILE A 5 11.05 5.20 -7.29
C ILE A 5 11.75 4.80 -5.99
N ASP A 6 11.88 5.75 -5.09
CA ASP A 6 12.56 5.60 -3.80
C ASP A 6 11.79 4.60 -2.91
N GLN A 7 12.21 3.33 -2.95
CA GLN A 7 11.64 2.23 -2.16
C GLN A 7 11.56 2.53 -0.65
N LYS A 8 12.31 3.52 -0.15
CA LYS A 8 12.24 3.96 1.25
C LYS A 8 10.93 4.65 1.61
N MET A 9 10.20 5.21 0.64
CA MET A 9 8.91 5.87 0.89
C MET A 9 7.78 4.87 1.13
N ILE A 10 7.82 3.69 0.50
CA ILE A 10 6.81 2.63 0.63
C ILE A 10 6.89 2.01 2.03
N PHE A 11 8.09 1.68 2.52
CA PHE A 11 8.27 1.08 3.84
C PHE A 11 7.92 1.99 5.02
N ARG A 12 7.93 3.32 4.85
CA ARG A 12 7.53 4.26 5.91
C ARG A 12 6.02 4.48 6.00
N ARG A 13 5.27 4.27 4.91
CA ARG A 13 3.82 4.54 4.88
C ARG A 13 2.97 3.33 5.25
N VAL A 14 3.42 2.11 4.95
CA VAL A 14 2.71 0.86 5.31
C VAL A 14 2.41 0.74 6.81
N PRO A 15 3.37 0.97 7.74
CA PRO A 15 3.07 0.88 9.18
C PRO A 15 2.18 2.03 9.66
N VAL A 16 2.25 3.22 9.06
CA VAL A 16 1.37 4.35 9.43
C VAL A 16 -0.07 4.04 9.04
N ILE A 17 -0.29 3.47 7.85
CA ILE A 17 -1.63 3.08 7.37
C ILE A 17 -2.20 1.97 8.26
N ALA A 18 -1.42 0.94 8.56
CA ALA A 18 -1.83 -0.13 9.49
C ALA A 18 -2.20 0.44 10.87
N ILE A 19 -1.41 1.37 11.41
CA ILE A 19 -1.69 2.03 12.70
C ILE A 19 -2.95 2.90 12.63
N THR A 20 -3.21 3.63 11.53
CA THR A 20 -4.46 4.40 11.38
C THR A 20 -5.69 3.52 11.24
N VAL A 21 -5.62 2.40 10.52
CA VAL A 21 -6.72 1.42 10.44
C VAL A 21 -6.98 0.84 11.82
N ILE A 22 -5.93 0.44 12.55
CA ILE A 22 -6.05 -0.05 13.94
C ILE A 22 -6.64 1.02 14.87
N ALA A 23 -6.15 2.27 14.80
CA ALA A 23 -6.63 3.35 15.65
C ALA A 23 -8.08 3.75 15.37
N ALA A 24 -8.52 3.70 14.10
CA ALA A 24 -9.92 3.91 13.74
C ALA A 24 -10.84 2.81 14.29
N PHE A 25 -10.38 1.56 14.32
CA PHE A 25 -11.09 0.45 14.96
C PHE A 25 -11.21 0.61 16.49
N PHE A 26 -10.17 1.11 17.17
CA PHE A 26 -10.18 1.28 18.64
C PHE A 26 -10.80 2.61 19.13
N ALA A 27 -10.83 3.66 18.30
CA ALA A 27 -11.49 4.92 18.66
C ALA A 27 -13.03 4.76 18.79
N GLY A 28 -13.60 3.70 18.21
CA GLY A 28 -15.01 3.35 18.35
C GLY A 28 -15.39 2.54 19.59
N THR A 29 -14.44 2.08 20.42
CA THR A 29 -14.72 1.11 21.50
C THR A 29 -14.76 1.71 22.92
N ASN A 30 -14.87 3.03 23.07
CA ASN A 30 -15.01 3.64 24.39
C ASN A 30 -16.45 3.50 24.92
N GLY A 31 -16.76 2.32 25.47
CA GLY A 31 -17.72 2.20 26.56
C GLY A 31 -19.22 2.08 26.22
N GLN A 32 -19.58 1.49 25.08
CA GLN A 32 -20.94 0.96 24.89
C GLN A 32 -20.92 -0.55 24.61
N ASP A 33 -21.88 -1.23 25.21
CA ASP A 33 -22.01 -2.68 25.32
C ASP A 33 -21.65 -3.44 24.04
N ILE A 34 -20.87 -4.51 24.24
CA ILE A 34 -20.36 -5.45 23.24
C ILE A 34 -21.53 -6.28 22.70
N ALA A 35 -22.38 -5.68 21.87
CA ALA A 35 -23.39 -6.37 21.05
C ALA A 35 -23.99 -5.45 19.97
N THR A 36 -23.31 -4.39 19.51
CA THR A 36 -23.64 -3.89 18.17
C THR A 36 -23.05 -4.90 17.19
N PRO A 37 -23.87 -5.71 16.49
CA PRO A 37 -23.37 -6.45 15.34
C PRO A 37 -22.61 -5.45 14.48
N LEU A 38 -21.43 -5.85 13.98
CA LEU A 38 -20.74 -5.11 12.93
C LEU A 38 -21.83 -4.65 11.95
N PRO A 39 -21.90 -3.34 11.62
CA PRO A 39 -22.93 -2.86 10.73
C PRO A 39 -22.92 -3.78 9.50
N PRO A 40 -24.07 -4.30 9.05
CA PRO A 40 -24.18 -5.32 8.01
C PRO A 40 -23.64 -4.89 6.62
N HIS A 41 -22.86 -3.81 6.58
CA HIS A 41 -22.47 -3.04 5.43
C HIS A 41 -20.95 -2.90 5.25
N THR A 42 -20.11 -3.61 6.02
CA THR A 42 -18.64 -3.57 5.80
C THR A 42 -18.21 -4.12 4.42
N LEU A 43 -19.12 -4.77 3.69
CA LEU A 43 -18.97 -5.18 2.29
C LEU A 43 -20.16 -4.72 1.44
N SER A 44 -20.88 -3.67 1.85
CA SER A 44 -21.88 -3.06 0.97
C SER A 44 -21.16 -2.24 -0.10
N PRO A 45 -21.64 -2.27 -1.35
CA PRO A 45 -21.05 -1.42 -2.37
C PRO A 45 -21.29 0.04 -1.98
N PRO A 46 -20.47 0.96 -2.49
CA PRO A 46 -20.74 2.38 -2.28
C PRO A 46 -22.15 2.72 -2.75
N THR A 47 -22.81 3.65 -2.05
CA THR A 47 -24.20 4.00 -2.37
C THR A 47 -24.29 4.64 -3.76
N LYS A 48 -25.46 4.56 -4.41
CA LYS A 48 -25.65 5.19 -5.73
C LYS A 48 -25.47 6.70 -5.66
N GLU A 49 -25.85 7.31 -4.55
CA GLU A 49 -25.68 8.74 -4.27
C GLU A 49 -24.20 9.12 -4.14
N PHE A 50 -23.37 8.25 -3.55
CA PHE A 50 -21.93 8.43 -3.54
C PHE A 50 -21.37 8.30 -4.95
N CYS A 51 -21.71 7.23 -5.68
CA CYS A 51 -21.16 6.99 -7.02
C CYS A 51 -21.60 7.99 -8.09
N SER A 52 -22.69 8.72 -7.89
CA SER A 52 -23.11 9.78 -8.80
C SER A 52 -22.39 11.11 -8.56
N SER A 53 -21.74 11.28 -7.40
CA SER A 53 -21.10 12.53 -6.99
C SER A 53 -19.62 12.39 -6.62
N ASN A 54 -19.08 11.18 -6.62
CA ASN A 54 -17.69 10.93 -6.27
C ASN A 54 -16.74 11.52 -7.31
N THR A 55 -15.52 11.75 -6.86
CA THR A 55 -14.38 12.11 -7.68
C THR A 55 -13.32 11.01 -7.61
N LEU A 56 -12.43 10.97 -8.61
CA LEU A 56 -11.39 9.96 -8.68
C LEU A 56 -10.42 10.13 -7.51
N GLY A 57 -10.23 9.07 -6.72
CA GLY A 57 -9.37 9.05 -5.54
C GLY A 57 -10.06 9.36 -4.21
N ASP A 58 -11.38 9.63 -4.20
CA ASP A 58 -12.15 9.77 -2.95
C ASP A 58 -12.21 8.46 -2.15
N ASP A 59 -12.08 7.32 -2.84
CA ASP A 59 -12.01 5.98 -2.26
C ASP A 59 -11.14 5.07 -3.15
N THR A 60 -10.88 3.85 -2.69
CA THR A 60 -10.09 2.85 -3.40
C THR A 60 -10.76 1.48 -3.40
N TYR A 61 -10.62 0.74 -4.50
CA TYR A 61 -11.05 -0.64 -4.64
C TYR A 61 -9.87 -1.61 -4.62
N LEU A 62 -10.13 -2.82 -4.12
CA LEU A 62 -9.19 -3.93 -4.11
C LEU A 62 -9.95 -5.21 -4.50
N SER A 63 -9.50 -5.86 -5.57
CA SER A 63 -10.10 -7.11 -6.04
C SER A 63 -9.34 -8.32 -5.48
N PHE A 64 -10.08 -9.27 -4.92
CA PHE A 64 -9.52 -10.43 -4.22
C PHE A 64 -9.93 -11.76 -4.86
N PHE A 65 -11.21 -11.87 -5.22
CA PHE A 65 -11.87 -13.11 -5.60
C PHE A 65 -11.86 -13.33 -7.11
N GLU A 66 -12.28 -12.33 -7.88
CA GLU A 66 -12.35 -12.39 -9.34
C GLU A 66 -11.59 -11.21 -9.98
N PRO A 67 -11.06 -11.37 -11.19
CA PRO A 67 -10.45 -10.27 -11.92
C PRO A 67 -11.53 -9.29 -12.43
N CYS A 68 -11.24 -7.99 -12.34
CA CYS A 68 -12.05 -6.98 -13.00
C CYS A 68 -11.84 -7.00 -14.52
N GLU A 69 -12.87 -6.61 -15.27
CA GLU A 69 -12.81 -6.46 -16.71
C GLU A 69 -12.39 -5.04 -17.09
N PHE A 70 -11.40 -4.95 -17.98
CA PHE A 70 -10.87 -3.72 -18.54
C PHE A 70 -11.10 -3.72 -20.04
N ILE A 71 -11.79 -2.70 -20.54
CA ILE A 71 -12.01 -2.49 -21.96
C ILE A 71 -11.42 -1.15 -22.36
N PHE A 72 -10.44 -1.19 -23.26
CA PHE A 72 -9.75 -0.01 -23.76
C PHE A 72 -10.34 0.41 -25.09
N TYR A 73 -10.65 1.70 -25.23
CA TYR A 73 -11.26 2.26 -26.42
C TYR A 73 -10.38 3.35 -27.04
N ASP A 74 -10.33 3.37 -28.38
CA ASP A 74 -10.01 4.59 -29.12
C ASP A 74 -11.34 5.30 -29.39
N SER A 75 -11.60 6.39 -28.66
CA SER A 75 -12.81 7.18 -28.82
C SER A 75 -12.49 8.66 -28.69
N THR A 76 -13.21 9.49 -29.44
CA THR A 76 -13.21 10.96 -29.27
C THR A 76 -14.26 11.42 -28.28
N VAL A 77 -15.15 10.53 -27.83
CA VAL A 77 -16.18 10.82 -26.84
C VAL A 77 -15.56 10.76 -25.46
N LYS A 78 -15.71 11.85 -24.70
CA LYS A 78 -15.29 11.90 -23.30
C LYS A 78 -16.38 11.30 -22.41
N PRO A 79 -16.02 10.43 -21.44
CA PRO A 79 -16.97 9.93 -20.46
C PRO A 79 -17.47 11.07 -19.57
N ASP A 80 -18.77 11.15 -19.34
CA ASP A 80 -19.39 12.12 -18.43
C ASP A 80 -19.57 11.50 -17.04
N GLN A 81 -18.97 12.09 -16.00
CA GLN A 81 -19.08 11.62 -14.61
C GLN A 81 -18.84 10.11 -14.44
N PHE A 82 -17.81 9.61 -15.13
CA PHE A 82 -17.43 8.19 -15.18
C PHE A 82 -18.47 7.24 -15.81
N SER A 83 -19.52 7.76 -16.44
CA SER A 83 -20.47 6.97 -17.22
C SER A 83 -19.83 6.51 -18.53
N CYS A 84 -20.10 5.26 -18.89
CA CYS A 84 -19.73 4.70 -20.20
C CYS A 84 -20.75 5.02 -21.31
N GLY A 85 -21.78 5.82 -21.01
CA GLY A 85 -22.84 6.18 -21.95
C GLY A 85 -22.28 6.85 -23.21
N GLY A 86 -22.74 6.39 -24.37
CA GLY A 86 -22.33 6.92 -25.68
C GLY A 86 -21.02 6.36 -26.24
N LEU A 87 -20.34 5.44 -25.55
CA LEU A 87 -19.21 4.72 -26.16
C LEU A 87 -19.68 3.67 -27.18
N ASP A 88 -20.75 2.93 -26.86
CA ASP A 88 -21.24 1.87 -27.75
C ASP A 88 -21.91 2.40 -29.04
N ASP A 89 -22.42 3.64 -29.01
CA ASP A 89 -23.20 4.22 -30.12
C ASP A 89 -22.39 5.13 -31.06
N ASN A 90 -21.18 5.58 -30.67
CA ASN A 90 -20.44 6.65 -31.36
C ASN A 90 -19.07 6.20 -31.90
N ASP A 91 -19.00 5.07 -32.61
CA ASP A 91 -17.78 4.58 -33.28
C ASP A 91 -16.59 4.30 -32.34
N ALA A 92 -16.80 4.09 -31.03
CA ALA A 92 -15.69 3.74 -30.15
C ALA A 92 -15.11 2.39 -30.53
N VAL A 93 -13.84 2.39 -30.96
CA VAL A 93 -13.17 1.15 -31.38
C VAL A 93 -12.57 0.50 -30.14
N VAL A 94 -13.03 -0.70 -29.80
CA VAL A 94 -12.40 -1.52 -28.76
C VAL A 94 -11.01 -1.93 -29.24
N ILE A 95 -9.98 -1.41 -28.57
CA ILE A 95 -8.57 -1.73 -28.85
C ILE A 95 -8.20 -3.07 -28.21
N LYS A 96 -8.57 -3.25 -26.94
CA LYS A 96 -8.14 -4.42 -26.14
C LYS A 96 -9.12 -4.67 -25.00
N LYS A 97 -9.38 -5.94 -24.72
CA LYS A 97 -10.06 -6.40 -23.51
C LYS A 97 -9.11 -7.21 -22.65
N GLN A 98 -9.11 -6.99 -21.34
CA GLN A 98 -8.27 -7.70 -20.39
C GLN A 98 -9.05 -7.97 -19.11
N LYS A 99 -8.77 -9.11 -18.46
CA LYS A 99 -9.26 -9.40 -17.11
C LYS A 99 -8.09 -9.46 -16.16
N ARG A 100 -8.05 -8.59 -15.15
CA ARG A 100 -6.96 -8.48 -14.18
C ARG A 100 -7.51 -8.12 -12.82
N LYS A 101 -6.83 -8.57 -11.76
CA LYS A 101 -7.09 -8.05 -10.42
C LYS A 101 -6.47 -6.67 -10.28
N VAL A 102 -7.04 -5.85 -9.41
CA VAL A 102 -6.51 -4.52 -9.11
C VAL A 102 -6.20 -4.37 -7.64
N ILE A 103 -5.13 -3.63 -7.36
CA ILE A 103 -4.78 -3.22 -6.00
C ILE A 103 -4.83 -1.71 -5.94
N TRP A 104 -5.69 -1.18 -5.06
CA TRP A 104 -5.85 0.26 -4.80
C TRP A 104 -6.39 1.05 -6.00
N TRP A 105 -7.27 0.47 -6.82
CA TRP A 105 -7.88 1.22 -7.91
C TRP A 105 -8.61 2.46 -7.35
N PRO A 106 -8.40 3.69 -7.83
CA PRO A 106 -8.82 4.91 -7.15
C PRO A 106 -10.31 5.26 -7.34
N ASP A 107 -11.18 4.25 -7.36
CA ASP A 107 -12.64 4.40 -7.42
C ASP A 107 -13.30 3.09 -6.99
N SER A 108 -14.00 3.06 -5.85
CA SER A 108 -14.71 1.86 -5.38
C SER A 108 -16.02 1.58 -6.12
N CYS A 109 -16.55 2.54 -6.87
CA CYS A 109 -17.81 2.40 -7.59
C CYS A 109 -17.74 1.44 -8.79
N VAL A 110 -16.54 1.04 -9.21
CA VAL A 110 -16.35 -0.08 -10.17
C VAL A 110 -16.92 -1.40 -9.67
N ALA A 111 -17.15 -1.54 -8.36
CA ALA A 111 -17.84 -2.68 -7.77
C ALA A 111 -19.34 -2.74 -8.14
N GLY A 112 -19.95 -1.59 -8.47
CA GLY A 112 -21.36 -1.48 -8.83
C GLY A 112 -21.65 -1.69 -10.31
N GLY A 113 -20.63 -1.87 -11.15
CA GLY A 113 -20.73 -2.00 -12.59
C GLY A 113 -19.64 -1.22 -13.35
N PRO A 114 -19.74 -1.12 -14.69
CA PRO A 114 -18.71 -0.51 -15.51
C PRO A 114 -18.62 1.00 -15.31
N ARG A 115 -17.40 1.51 -15.09
CA ARG A 115 -17.09 2.94 -15.06
C ARG A 115 -16.01 3.28 -16.06
N CYS A 116 -16.16 4.42 -16.73
CA CYS A 116 -15.29 4.84 -17.81
C CYS A 116 -14.43 6.05 -17.44
N TYR A 117 -13.14 5.99 -17.77
CA TYR A 117 -12.17 7.00 -17.42
C TYR A 117 -11.44 7.49 -18.66
N ASP A 118 -11.29 8.82 -18.79
CA ASP A 118 -10.43 9.44 -19.79
C ASP A 118 -8.97 9.28 -19.36
N LEU A 119 -8.19 8.55 -20.17
CA LEU A 119 -6.77 8.27 -19.94
C LEU A 119 -5.87 9.47 -20.23
N ILE A 120 -6.34 10.43 -21.03
CA ILE A 120 -5.62 11.67 -21.32
C ILE A 120 -5.69 12.59 -20.09
N GLU A 121 -6.87 12.68 -19.47
CA GLU A 121 -7.06 13.46 -18.24
C GLU A 121 -6.48 12.74 -17.01
N ASN A 122 -6.49 11.41 -17.00
CA ASN A 122 -6.04 10.59 -15.87
C ASN A 122 -4.92 9.60 -16.24
N PRO A 123 -3.74 10.08 -16.70
CA PRO A 123 -2.65 9.22 -17.16
C PRO A 123 -2.06 8.34 -16.04
N HIS A 124 -2.24 8.76 -14.79
CA HIS A 124 -1.78 8.05 -13.61
C HIS A 124 -2.56 6.76 -13.31
N LEU A 125 -3.69 6.50 -13.98
CA LEU A 125 -4.44 5.23 -13.81
C LEU A 125 -3.62 4.00 -14.22
N SER A 126 -2.71 4.16 -15.18
CA SER A 126 -1.75 3.11 -15.55
C SER A 126 -0.83 2.71 -14.39
N ASN A 127 -0.76 3.51 -13.33
CA ASN A 127 0.09 3.24 -12.19
C ASN A 127 -0.45 2.19 -11.21
N TYR A 128 -1.72 1.83 -11.32
CA TYR A 128 -2.35 0.88 -10.41
C TYR A 128 -2.19 -0.57 -10.84
N THR A 129 -1.46 -0.81 -11.94
CA THR A 129 -1.28 -2.14 -12.55
C THR A 129 0.18 -2.52 -12.78
N PHE A 130 1.10 -1.94 -11.99
CA PHE A 130 2.55 -1.98 -12.24
C PHE A 130 3.29 -3.27 -11.84
N TYR A 131 2.61 -4.25 -11.26
CA TYR A 131 3.29 -5.46 -10.78
C TYR A 131 3.59 -6.42 -11.93
N GLU A 132 4.69 -6.18 -12.65
CA GLU A 132 5.18 -7.05 -13.73
C GLU A 132 5.18 -8.54 -13.31
N ASN A 133 4.72 -9.43 -14.21
CA ASN A 133 4.63 -10.89 -14.00
C ASN A 133 3.66 -11.37 -12.91
N THR A 134 2.62 -10.59 -12.59
CA THR A 134 1.56 -11.00 -11.64
C THR A 134 0.17 -10.92 -12.28
N GLU A 135 -0.85 -11.47 -11.61
CA GLU A 135 -2.26 -11.32 -12.01
C GLU A 135 -2.77 -9.87 -11.95
N TYR A 136 -1.97 -8.96 -11.38
CA TYR A 136 -2.21 -7.52 -11.29
C TYR A 136 -1.48 -6.73 -12.40
N ALA A 137 -0.67 -7.40 -13.23
CA ALA A 137 0.02 -6.78 -14.35
C ALA A 137 -0.95 -6.47 -15.48
N MET A 138 -0.99 -5.22 -15.93
CA MET A 138 -1.82 -4.83 -17.07
C MET A 138 -1.08 -3.86 -17.98
N ASP A 139 -1.15 -4.13 -19.28
CA ASP A 139 -0.63 -3.23 -20.30
C ASP A 139 -1.72 -2.25 -20.71
N PHE A 140 -1.49 -0.96 -20.51
CA PHE A 140 -2.33 0.10 -21.05
C PHE A 140 -1.89 0.37 -22.50
N PRO A 141 -2.73 0.09 -23.52
CA PRO A 141 -2.37 0.38 -24.90
C PRO A 141 -2.14 1.87 -25.08
N SER A 142 -1.03 2.26 -25.70
CA SER A 142 -0.64 3.66 -25.90
C SER A 142 -1.62 4.47 -26.78
N ASN A 143 -2.42 3.80 -27.59
CA ASN A 143 -3.43 4.40 -28.45
C ASN A 143 -4.83 4.43 -27.79
N ALA A 144 -4.99 3.90 -26.58
CA ALA A 144 -6.23 3.99 -25.84
C ALA A 144 -6.43 5.38 -25.25
N LYS A 145 -7.63 5.93 -25.44
CA LYS A 145 -8.03 7.23 -24.90
C LYS A 145 -8.98 7.09 -23.72
N VAL A 146 -9.77 6.01 -23.70
CA VAL A 146 -10.73 5.71 -22.63
C VAL A 146 -10.53 4.28 -22.15
N VAL A 147 -10.69 4.06 -20.85
CA VAL A 147 -10.76 2.72 -20.26
C VAL A 147 -12.08 2.56 -19.51
N SER A 148 -12.80 1.48 -19.77
CA SER A 148 -13.92 0.99 -18.95
C SER A 148 -13.40 -0.06 -17.98
N VAL A 149 -13.82 0.03 -16.72
CA VAL A 149 -13.45 -0.89 -15.64
C VAL A 149 -14.69 -1.38 -14.94
N ASP A 150 -14.83 -2.70 -14.86
CA ASP A 150 -15.95 -3.37 -14.18
C ASP A 150 -15.43 -4.44 -13.22
N CYS A 151 -15.64 -4.22 -11.93
CA CYS A 151 -15.27 -5.15 -10.86
C CYS A 151 -16.50 -5.81 -10.21
N SER A 152 -17.69 -5.68 -10.80
CA SER A 152 -18.94 -6.20 -10.21
C SER A 152 -18.89 -7.70 -9.92
N ALA A 153 -18.27 -8.50 -10.79
CA ALA A 153 -18.13 -9.95 -10.57
C ALA A 153 -17.31 -10.30 -9.31
N ASP A 154 -16.24 -9.54 -9.02
CA ASP A 154 -15.44 -9.70 -7.80
C ASP A 154 -16.25 -9.35 -6.56
N PHE A 155 -17.04 -8.28 -6.67
CA PHE A 155 -17.92 -7.83 -5.61
C PHE A 155 -19.03 -8.85 -5.32
N GLU A 156 -19.69 -9.39 -6.35
CA GLU A 156 -20.69 -10.46 -6.20
C GLU A 156 -20.12 -11.69 -5.49
N LYS A 157 -18.88 -12.09 -5.82
CA LYS A 157 -18.19 -13.18 -5.12
C LYS A 157 -17.83 -12.84 -3.68
N ALA A 158 -17.44 -11.61 -3.40
CA ALA A 158 -17.22 -11.14 -2.04
C ALA A 158 -18.51 -11.22 -1.21
N GLN A 159 -19.65 -10.85 -1.79
CA GLN A 159 -20.96 -10.95 -1.14
C GLN A 159 -21.39 -12.40 -0.92
N GLU A 160 -21.26 -13.26 -1.93
CA GLU A 160 -21.56 -14.71 -1.81
C GLU A 160 -20.73 -15.35 -0.69
N LEU A 161 -19.45 -14.98 -0.57
CA LEU A 161 -18.60 -15.46 0.52
C LEU A 161 -19.04 -14.87 1.87
N ALA A 162 -19.38 -13.58 1.93
CA ALA A 162 -19.86 -12.95 3.15
C ALA A 162 -21.14 -13.59 3.68
N ASP A 163 -22.08 -13.93 2.78
CA ASP A 163 -23.35 -14.56 3.11
C ASP A 163 -23.20 -16.04 3.49
N SER A 164 -22.20 -16.73 2.93
CA SER A 164 -21.94 -18.15 3.24
C SER A 164 -21.13 -18.37 4.51
N LEU A 165 -20.50 -17.33 5.07
CA LEU A 165 -19.75 -17.44 6.32
C LEU A 165 -20.70 -17.56 7.52
N PRO A 166 -20.63 -18.65 8.29
CA PRO A 166 -21.42 -18.75 9.53
C PRO A 166 -20.98 -17.64 10.48
N VAL A 167 -21.93 -16.96 11.11
CA VAL A 167 -21.68 -15.78 11.98
C VAL A 167 -20.63 -16.06 13.06
N GLU A 168 -20.55 -17.30 13.55
CA GLU A 168 -19.54 -17.74 14.53
C GLU A 168 -18.09 -17.70 13.99
N SER A 169 -17.91 -17.87 12.67
CA SER A 169 -16.61 -17.84 12.01
C SER A 169 -16.07 -16.43 11.74
N MET A 170 -16.93 -15.41 11.66
CA MET A 170 -16.47 -14.03 11.51
C MET A 170 -15.60 -13.59 12.69
N THR A 171 -15.98 -13.95 13.92
CA THR A 171 -15.17 -13.69 15.12
C THR A 171 -13.78 -14.30 15.02
N PHE A 172 -13.69 -15.51 14.45
CA PHE A 172 -12.41 -16.20 14.26
C PHE A 172 -11.55 -15.55 13.18
N VAL A 173 -12.14 -15.18 12.03
CA VAL A 173 -11.43 -14.47 10.94
C VAL A 173 -10.91 -13.11 11.42
N ILE A 174 -11.74 -12.36 12.15
CA ILE A 174 -11.35 -11.09 12.76
C ILE A 174 -10.20 -11.30 13.75
N ALA A 175 -10.30 -12.30 14.64
CA ALA A 175 -9.23 -12.62 15.59
C ALA A 175 -7.91 -12.99 14.89
N LEU A 176 -7.96 -13.77 13.81
CA LEU A 176 -6.78 -14.11 13.01
C LEU A 176 -6.16 -12.89 12.33
N PHE A 177 -6.99 -11.99 11.78
CA PHE A 177 -6.50 -10.75 11.19
C PHE A 177 -5.80 -9.89 12.24
N PHE A 178 -6.41 -9.69 13.42
CA PHE A 178 -5.79 -8.96 14.53
C PHE A 178 -4.48 -9.61 14.97
N LEU A 179 -4.43 -10.94 15.11
CA LEU A 179 -3.20 -11.66 15.44
C LEU A 179 -2.10 -11.45 14.38
N SER A 180 -2.47 -11.44 13.10
CA SER A 180 -1.50 -11.21 12.01
C SER A 180 -0.91 -9.80 12.07
N VAL A 181 -1.75 -8.79 12.35
CA VAL A 181 -1.32 -7.39 12.48
C VAL A 181 -0.42 -7.21 13.69
N VAL A 182 -0.79 -7.79 14.84
CA VAL A 182 0.03 -7.77 16.06
C VAL A 182 1.38 -8.45 15.82
N ALA A 183 1.40 -9.61 15.16
CA ALA A 183 2.64 -10.30 14.82
C ALA A 183 3.55 -9.44 13.93
N CYS A 184 3.01 -8.78 12.90
CA CYS A 184 3.76 -7.87 12.03
C CYS A 184 4.34 -6.68 12.80
N VAL A 185 3.58 -6.07 13.71
CA VAL A 185 4.05 -4.96 14.55
C VAL A 185 5.17 -5.41 15.50
N ILE A 186 5.01 -6.57 16.15
CA ILE A 186 6.04 -7.13 17.05
C ILE A 186 7.33 -7.39 16.27
N VAL A 187 7.25 -8.05 15.11
CA VAL A 187 8.42 -8.30 14.26
C VAL A 187 9.07 -6.98 13.83
N GLY A 188 8.28 -5.99 13.41
CA GLY A 188 8.77 -4.65 13.06
C GLY A 188 9.52 -3.96 14.20
N ILE A 189 8.96 -3.98 15.42
CA ILE A 189 9.59 -3.42 16.63
C ILE A 189 10.87 -4.18 16.96
N CYS A 190 10.85 -5.53 16.96
CA CYS A 190 12.02 -6.36 17.24
C CYS A 190 13.16 -6.10 16.25
N CYS A 191 12.86 -6.00 14.95
CA CYS A 191 13.85 -5.67 13.93
C CYS A 191 14.42 -4.25 14.10
N CYS A 192 13.59 -3.27 14.45
CA CYS A 192 14.04 -1.90 14.70
C CYS A 192 14.93 -1.80 15.96
N CYS A 193 14.56 -2.48 17.04
CA CYS A 193 15.35 -2.54 18.27
C CYS A 193 16.69 -3.24 18.05
N GLY A 194 16.74 -4.36 17.32
CA GLY A 194 17.99 -5.03 16.95
C GLY A 194 18.93 -4.11 16.16
N ALA A 195 18.43 -3.52 15.07
CA ALA A 195 19.23 -2.61 14.25
C ALA A 195 19.68 -1.33 14.98
N CYS A 196 18.90 -0.83 15.95
CA CYS A 196 19.28 0.33 16.76
C CYS A 196 20.29 -0.02 17.87
N CYS A 197 20.22 -1.23 18.43
CA CYS A 197 21.19 -1.74 19.39
C CYS A 197 22.55 -2.01 18.74
N ASP A 198 22.56 -2.60 17.54
CA ASP A 198 23.81 -2.88 16.82
C ASP A 198 24.51 -1.60 16.36
N ARG A 199 23.75 -0.61 15.85
CA ARG A 199 24.32 0.71 15.47
C ARG A 199 24.89 1.51 16.64
N ARG A 200 24.40 1.30 17.87
CA ARG A 200 24.97 1.94 19.06
C ARG A 200 26.28 1.28 19.50
N ARG A 201 26.48 0.00 19.16
CA ARG A 201 27.71 -0.72 19.50
C ARG A 201 28.89 -0.24 18.63
N ASP A 202 28.66 -0.02 17.33
CA ASP A 202 29.72 0.45 16.43
C ASP A 202 30.12 1.91 16.68
N ARG A 203 29.16 2.81 16.95
CA ARG A 203 29.48 4.23 17.23
C ARG A 203 30.32 4.46 18.50
N ARG A 204 30.31 3.52 19.45
CA ARG A 204 31.19 3.61 20.63
C ARG A 204 32.66 3.34 20.30
N LEU A 205 32.96 2.64 19.21
CA LEU A 205 34.33 2.32 18.82
C LEU A 205 34.95 3.40 17.92
N ASP A 206 34.15 4.11 17.13
CA ASP A 206 34.64 5.12 16.17
C ASP A 206 35.25 6.39 16.81
N SER A 207 35.03 6.62 18.11
CA SER A 207 35.51 7.82 18.82
C SER A 207 36.76 7.58 19.67
N TYR A 208 37.32 6.37 19.63
CA TYR A 208 38.59 6.04 20.28
C TYR A 208 39.61 5.67 19.21
N GLN A 209 40.82 6.22 19.33
CA GLN A 209 41.92 5.85 18.45
C GLN A 209 42.33 4.40 18.76
N MET A 210 42.17 3.49 17.80
CA MET A 210 42.69 2.13 17.95
C MET A 210 44.22 2.18 17.97
N VAL A 211 44.84 1.46 18.90
CA VAL A 211 46.29 1.26 18.89
C VAL A 211 46.63 0.49 17.61
N ALA A 212 47.48 1.08 16.75
CA ALA A 212 47.74 0.61 15.40
C ALA A 212 48.29 -0.83 15.30
N ASN A 213 48.65 -1.44 16.44
CA ASN A 213 49.20 -2.79 16.50
C ASN A 213 48.25 -3.71 17.27
N LYS A 214 47.72 -4.74 16.59
CA LYS A 214 46.71 -5.67 17.15
C LYS A 214 47.19 -6.49 18.36
N GLN A 215 48.48 -6.44 18.68
CA GLN A 215 49.09 -7.08 19.84
C GLN A 215 49.91 -6.05 20.63
N TYR A 216 49.24 -5.29 21.49
CA TYR A 216 49.91 -4.46 22.48
C TYR A 216 50.08 -5.26 23.78
N HIS A 217 51.33 -5.58 24.13
CA HIS A 217 51.70 -6.33 25.35
C HIS A 217 52.19 -5.42 26.49
N GLY A 218 51.96 -4.11 26.41
CA GLY A 218 52.39 -3.15 27.41
C GLY A 218 51.35 -2.92 28.54
N PRO A 219 51.70 -2.12 29.56
CA PRO A 219 50.77 -1.74 30.62
C PRO A 219 49.57 -0.95 30.06
N PRO A 220 48.40 -1.02 30.72
CA PRO A 220 47.16 -0.44 30.21
C PRO A 220 47.34 1.06 29.89
N VAL A 221 47.00 1.44 28.66
CA VAL A 221 47.05 2.82 28.18
C VAL A 221 45.68 3.47 28.28
N VAL A 222 45.64 4.73 28.69
CA VAL A 222 44.40 5.52 28.78
C VAL A 222 43.99 5.91 27.35
N ALA A 223 42.80 5.47 26.92
CA ALA A 223 42.30 5.78 25.58
C ALA A 223 41.93 7.27 25.47
N THR A 224 42.45 7.96 24.45
CA THR A 224 42.13 9.36 24.18
C THR A 224 40.91 9.42 23.25
N LYS A 225 39.87 10.15 23.67
CA LYS A 225 38.69 10.40 22.84
C LYS A 225 39.08 11.37 21.72
N LEU A 226 38.85 10.97 20.47
CA LEU A 226 39.08 11.86 19.32
C LEU A 226 38.04 12.99 19.38
N ASN A 227 38.48 14.20 19.74
CA ASN A 227 37.63 15.38 19.63
C ASN A 227 37.48 15.70 18.14
N THR A 228 36.26 15.56 17.61
CA THR A 228 35.88 15.74 16.20
C THR A 228 36.14 17.14 15.63
N ALA A 229 36.74 18.05 16.41
CA ALA A 229 36.94 19.43 16.04
C ALA A 229 38.30 19.72 15.38
N ASN A 230 39.31 18.83 15.46
CA ASN A 230 40.62 19.10 14.87
C ASN A 230 41.30 17.81 14.37
N THR A 231 41.16 17.50 13.09
CA THR A 231 41.99 16.51 12.39
C THR A 231 43.37 17.09 12.09
N VAL A 232 44.27 17.04 13.08
CA VAL A 232 45.71 16.81 12.84
C VAL A 232 46.22 15.89 13.96
N PRO A 233 46.74 14.69 13.66
CA PRO A 233 47.25 13.79 14.69
C PRO A 233 48.61 14.27 15.19
N ALA A 234 48.68 14.73 16.44
CA ALA A 234 49.93 14.93 17.15
C ALA A 234 50.14 13.74 18.11
N TYR A 235 51.13 12.90 17.83
CA TYR A 235 51.58 11.89 18.78
C TYR A 235 52.47 12.59 19.82
N GLN A 236 52.05 12.62 21.08
CA GLN A 236 52.95 12.89 22.20
C GLN A 236 53.29 11.57 22.88
N ALA A 237 54.57 11.18 22.77
CA ALA A 237 55.13 10.17 23.64
C ALA A 237 55.28 10.79 25.04
N VAL A 238 54.69 10.16 26.04
CA VAL A 238 54.95 10.49 27.44
C VAL A 238 56.28 9.81 27.81
N VAL A 239 57.30 10.63 28.07
CA VAL A 239 58.55 10.21 28.71
C VAL A 239 58.34 10.20 30.22
#